data_AF-A0A453G5T3-F1
#
_entry.id   AF-A0A453G5T3-F1
#
_cell.length_a   1.000
_cell.length_b   1.000
_cell.length_c   1.000
_cell.angle_alpha   90.00
_cell.angle_beta   90.00
_cell.angle_gamma   90.00
#
_symmetry.space_group_name_H-M   'P 1'
#
loop_
_entity.id
_entity.type
_entity.pdbx_description
1 polymer ?
#
loop_
_entity_poly.entity_id
_entity_poly.type
_entity_poly.pdbx_seq_one_letter_code
_entity_poly.pdbx_strand_id
1 'polypeptide(L)'
;MPLQYPLLFPYGERGFQIDVPHLIVPEEGDDDGAVDPDPAPGSPSVEASSSYPSGGGDSDTNSRNRMTMQDYYRFMCHYKGDQPNPYICYGLLSSQSVVDARACIDESRLWYIIRNQDMFRSEHMQGITDAVGDGCVDGDVVGKRTIVPSSHMGGRRYFNENFHDGIAICRVHGAPDVFTTFTCNPKWPEITAALEPGQAPSDRADVVVRVYHMKLAEYLDEIKSGRAFGPIKAVLYTVEFQKRGLPHAHILVWRIGGNGEIGVENINSLISAEIPDALLDPLGYALVSEF
;
A
#
# COMPACT_ATOMS: atom_id res chain seq x y z
N MET A 1 -22.69 -8.28 3.18
CA MET A 1 -21.63 -9.28 2.92
C MET A 1 -21.96 -10.74 3.26
N PRO A 2 -22.60 -11.13 4.38
CA PRO A 2 -22.72 -12.56 4.72
C PRO A 2 -23.51 -13.41 3.70
N LEU A 3 -24.48 -12.81 3.00
CA LEU A 3 -25.26 -13.51 1.95
C LEU A 3 -24.58 -13.57 0.58
N GLN A 4 -23.48 -12.84 0.37
CA GLN A 4 -22.80 -12.74 -0.93
C GLN A 4 -21.72 -13.82 -1.09
N TYR A 5 -21.15 -14.30 0.02
CA TYR A 5 -20.07 -15.28 0.04
C TYR A 5 -20.41 -16.49 0.92
N PRO A 6 -21.42 -17.31 0.56
CA PRO A 6 -21.84 -18.46 1.36
C PRO A 6 -20.72 -19.50 1.57
N LEU A 7 -19.73 -19.56 0.66
CA LEU A 7 -18.55 -20.40 0.81
C LEU A 7 -17.54 -19.87 1.83
N LEU A 8 -17.53 -18.56 2.10
CA LEU A 8 -16.70 -17.96 3.15
C LEU A 8 -17.37 -18.00 4.53
N PHE A 9 -18.70 -18.17 4.55
CA PHE A 9 -19.52 -18.24 5.77
C PHE A 9 -20.42 -19.48 5.74
N PRO A 10 -19.85 -20.71 5.65
CA PRO A 10 -20.62 -21.93 5.39
C PRO A 10 -21.63 -22.27 6.50
N TYR A 11 -21.38 -21.76 7.71
CA TYR A 11 -22.25 -21.96 8.88
C TYR A 11 -23.14 -20.73 9.19
N GLY A 12 -23.22 -19.76 8.27
CA GLY A 12 -23.98 -18.53 8.49
C GLY A 12 -23.31 -17.58 9.50
N GLU A 13 -21.99 -17.69 9.63
CA GLU A 13 -21.19 -16.82 10.50
C GLU A 13 -21.36 -15.36 10.09
N ARG A 14 -21.30 -14.47 11.08
CA ARG A 14 -21.34 -13.03 10.82
C ARG A 14 -19.98 -12.59 10.30
N GLY A 15 -19.99 -11.83 9.19
CA GLY A 15 -18.82 -11.08 8.75
C GLY A 15 -18.47 -9.94 9.73
N PHE A 16 -17.64 -9.00 9.31
CA PHE A 16 -17.28 -7.83 10.13
C PHE A 16 -18.52 -7.14 10.73
N GLN A 17 -18.44 -6.81 12.02
CA GLN A 17 -19.41 -5.99 12.74
C GLN A 17 -18.70 -4.78 13.33
N ILE A 18 -19.44 -3.68 13.53
CA ILE A 18 -18.92 -2.52 14.26
C ILE A 18 -18.74 -2.91 15.73
N ASP A 19 -17.74 -2.34 16.39
CA ASP A 19 -17.44 -2.51 17.81
C ASP A 19 -16.96 -3.91 18.26
N VAL A 20 -16.28 -4.66 17.39
CA VAL A 20 -15.62 -5.91 17.80
C VAL A 20 -14.45 -5.60 18.75
N PRO A 21 -14.40 -6.14 19.98
CA PRO A 21 -13.32 -5.89 20.93
C PRO A 21 -12.02 -6.60 20.52
N HIS A 22 -10.87 -6.02 20.87
CA HIS A 22 -9.55 -6.62 20.56
C HIS A 22 -9.20 -7.84 21.44
N LEU A 23 -9.79 -7.96 22.63
CA LEU A 23 -9.82 -9.14 23.52
C LEU A 23 -10.80 -8.86 24.68
N ILE A 24 -11.53 -9.88 25.14
CA ILE A 24 -12.36 -9.82 26.35
C ILE A 24 -11.40 -9.82 27.55
N VAL A 25 -11.31 -8.72 28.28
CA VAL A 25 -10.82 -8.76 29.66
C VAL A 25 -11.87 -9.56 30.44
N PRO A 26 -11.52 -10.62 31.19
CA PRO A 26 -12.49 -11.26 32.08
C PRO A 26 -13.03 -10.18 33.01
N GLU A 27 -14.34 -9.96 33.02
CA GLU A 27 -14.96 -9.18 34.09
C GLU A 27 -14.71 -9.94 35.39
N GLU A 28 -13.75 -9.47 36.19
CA GLU A 28 -13.78 -9.75 37.62
C GLU A 28 -15.03 -9.06 38.14
N GLY A 29 -16.02 -9.87 38.54
CA GLY A 29 -17.23 -9.37 39.13
C GLY A 29 -16.92 -8.58 40.39
N ASP A 30 -17.54 -7.42 40.51
CA ASP A 30 -18.32 -7.11 41.70
C ASP A 30 -19.44 -6.15 41.35
N ASP A 31 -20.61 -6.53 41.84
CA ASP A 31 -21.87 -5.82 41.89
C ASP A 31 -21.68 -4.47 42.62
N ASP A 32 -22.11 -3.37 42.00
CA ASP A 32 -22.94 -2.37 42.68
C ASP A 32 -23.47 -1.35 41.67
N GLY A 33 -24.79 -1.18 41.69
CA GLY A 33 -25.57 -0.49 40.67
C GLY A 33 -25.22 0.98 40.47
N ALA A 34 -24.90 1.30 39.22
CA ALA A 34 -25.14 2.62 38.63
C ALA A 34 -25.73 2.43 37.24
N VAL A 35 -26.98 2.87 37.07
CA VAL A 35 -27.62 2.98 35.75
C VAL A 35 -27.00 4.18 35.05
N ASP A 36 -25.99 3.94 34.21
CA ASP A 36 -25.45 4.96 33.32
C ASP A 36 -26.40 5.17 32.13
N PRO A 37 -26.66 6.42 31.70
CA PRO A 37 -27.58 6.70 30.62
C PRO A 37 -26.98 6.29 29.28
N ASP A 38 -27.83 5.67 28.47
CA ASP A 38 -27.62 5.20 27.10
C ASP A 38 -26.70 6.12 26.26
N PRO A 39 -25.53 5.65 25.76
CA PRO A 39 -24.71 6.45 24.86
C PRO A 39 -25.32 6.44 23.46
N ALA A 40 -25.54 7.63 22.91
CA ALA A 40 -26.14 7.86 21.60
C ALA A 40 -25.45 7.04 20.48
N PRO A 41 -26.21 6.57 19.47
CA PRO A 41 -25.67 5.71 18.44
C PRO A 41 -24.78 6.47 17.46
N GLY A 42 -23.56 5.97 17.27
CA GLY A 42 -22.79 6.18 16.05
C GLY A 42 -21.55 7.04 16.21
N SER A 43 -20.41 6.39 16.38
CA SER A 43 -19.11 6.92 15.96
C SER A 43 -18.22 5.73 15.58
N PRO A 44 -18.02 5.44 14.28
CA PRO A 44 -17.09 4.40 13.88
C PRO A 44 -15.67 4.92 14.16
N SER A 45 -14.98 4.28 15.10
CA SER A 45 -13.56 4.49 15.35
C SER A 45 -12.75 3.95 14.17
N VAL A 46 -12.38 4.82 13.23
CA VAL A 46 -11.48 4.51 12.11
C VAL A 46 -10.65 5.74 11.79
N GLU A 47 -9.34 5.66 12.02
CA GLU A 47 -8.37 6.61 11.48
C GLU A 47 -7.24 5.91 10.74
N ALA A 48 -6.65 6.68 9.83
CA ALA A 48 -5.78 6.27 8.74
C ALA A 48 -4.46 5.63 9.23
N SER A 49 -4.19 4.40 8.77
CA SER A 49 -2.86 3.81 8.87
C SER A 49 -1.93 4.48 7.84
N SER A 50 -1.27 5.57 8.22
CA SER A 50 -0.04 6.04 7.56
C SER A 50 1.13 5.25 8.17
N SER A 51 1.83 4.47 7.35
CA SER A 51 3.00 3.69 7.78
C SER A 51 4.27 4.49 7.53
N TYR A 52 4.75 5.21 8.55
CA TYR A 52 6.13 5.65 8.69
C TYR A 52 6.61 5.43 10.14
N PRO A 53 7.91 5.16 10.37
CA PRO A 53 8.38 4.71 11.67
C PRO A 53 8.43 5.88 12.66
N SER A 54 7.70 5.78 13.77
CA SER A 54 7.87 6.68 14.90
C SER A 54 9.03 6.22 15.77
N GLY A 55 9.99 7.12 15.97
CA GLY A 55 11.05 6.98 16.96
C GLY A 55 10.48 6.85 18.37
N GLY A 56 11.22 6.12 19.21
CA GLY A 56 10.79 5.70 20.54
C GLY A 56 10.56 6.85 21.54
N GLY A 57 9.64 6.59 22.47
CA GLY A 57 9.40 7.41 23.65
C GLY A 57 8.00 7.17 24.23
N ASP A 58 7.98 6.45 25.36
CA ASP A 58 6.92 6.28 26.37
C ASP A 58 5.67 5.43 26.11
N SER A 59 5.46 4.54 27.08
CA SER A 59 4.42 3.53 27.22
C SER A 59 3.09 4.09 27.74
N ASP A 60 2.01 3.52 27.21
CA ASP A 60 0.69 3.31 27.80
C ASP A 60 -0.23 4.50 28.08
N THR A 61 -1.25 4.66 27.21
CA THR A 61 -2.71 4.70 27.54
C THR A 61 -3.57 5.11 26.33
N ASN A 62 -3.30 4.57 25.13
CA ASN A 62 -4.25 4.69 24.01
C ASN A 62 -4.24 3.44 23.13
N SER A 63 -4.21 2.26 23.76
CA SER A 63 -4.39 1.01 23.03
C SER A 63 -5.84 0.93 22.54
N ARG A 64 -6.05 0.97 21.22
CA ARG A 64 -7.37 0.78 20.61
C ARG A 64 -8.03 -0.49 21.16
N ASN A 65 -9.18 -0.34 21.81
CA ASN A 65 -9.93 -1.45 22.40
C ASN A 65 -10.94 -2.09 21.40
N ARG A 66 -11.04 -1.55 20.19
CA ARG A 66 -11.94 -2.02 19.13
C ARG A 66 -11.18 -2.26 17.84
N MET A 67 -11.49 -3.38 17.19
CA MET A 67 -10.89 -3.82 15.94
C MET A 67 -11.48 -3.04 14.77
N THR A 68 -10.61 -2.49 13.92
CA THR A 68 -11.06 -1.84 12.68
C THR A 68 -11.46 -2.90 11.65
N MET A 69 -12.27 -2.49 10.65
CA MET A 69 -12.61 -3.36 9.52
C MET A 69 -11.36 -3.87 8.80
N GLN A 70 -10.34 -3.02 8.68
CA GLN A 70 -9.06 -3.38 8.08
C GLN A 70 -8.32 -4.43 8.91
N ASP A 71 -8.28 -4.29 10.23
CA ASP A 71 -7.64 -5.26 11.12
C ASP A 71 -8.36 -6.61 11.07
N TYR A 72 -9.70 -6.60 11.04
CA TYR A 72 -10.51 -7.81 10.86
C TYR A 72 -10.16 -8.54 9.56
N TYR A 73 -10.23 -7.86 8.41
CA TYR A 73 -9.94 -8.52 7.13
C TYR A 73 -8.47 -8.93 7.01
N ARG A 74 -7.54 -8.18 7.59
CA ARG A 74 -6.13 -8.58 7.67
C ARG A 74 -5.95 -9.87 8.46
N PHE A 75 -6.65 -10.00 9.60
CA PHE A 75 -6.64 -11.21 10.40
C PHE A 75 -7.29 -12.39 9.67
N MET A 76 -8.44 -12.16 9.02
CA MET A 76 -9.15 -13.20 8.29
C MET A 76 -8.36 -13.70 7.07
N CYS A 77 -7.67 -12.82 6.35
CA CYS A 77 -6.81 -13.18 5.22
C CYS A 77 -5.42 -13.69 5.63
N HIS A 78 -5.11 -13.72 6.93
CA HIS A 78 -3.81 -14.18 7.39
C HIS A 78 -3.65 -15.69 7.15
N TYR A 79 -2.52 -16.09 6.57
CA TYR A 79 -2.20 -17.50 6.39
C TYR A 79 -1.95 -18.15 7.75
N LYS A 80 -2.65 -19.25 8.02
CA LYS A 80 -2.55 -20.03 9.26
C LYS A 80 -2.27 -21.47 8.82
N GLY A 81 -1.05 -21.96 9.04
CA GLY A 81 -0.58 -23.22 8.43
C GLY A 81 -1.27 -24.47 8.95
N ASP A 82 -1.95 -24.37 10.10
CA ASP A 82 -2.65 -25.46 10.79
C ASP A 82 -4.13 -25.57 10.42
N GLN A 83 -4.68 -24.64 9.65
CA GLN A 83 -6.10 -24.63 9.29
C GLN A 83 -6.37 -24.11 7.88
N PRO A 84 -7.38 -24.65 7.17
CA PRO A 84 -7.81 -24.07 5.91
C PRO A 84 -8.30 -22.63 6.14
N ASN A 85 -7.93 -21.73 5.22
CA ASN A 85 -8.40 -20.35 5.27
C ASN A 85 -9.25 -20.04 4.03
N PRO A 86 -10.59 -19.93 4.18
CA PRO A 86 -11.51 -19.60 3.08
C PRO A 86 -11.12 -18.35 2.29
N TYR A 87 -10.52 -17.35 2.94
CA TYR A 87 -10.13 -16.08 2.30
C TYR A 87 -8.95 -16.19 1.34
N ILE A 88 -8.28 -17.35 1.27
CA ILE A 88 -7.14 -17.59 0.37
C ILE A 88 -7.24 -18.91 -0.41
N CYS A 89 -8.21 -19.78 -0.11
CA CYS A 89 -8.29 -21.12 -0.65
C CYS A 89 -9.25 -21.30 -1.84
N TYR A 90 -10.00 -20.27 -2.25
CA TYR A 90 -11.01 -20.35 -3.32
C TYR A 90 -10.64 -19.56 -4.60
N GLY A 91 -9.34 -19.35 -4.83
CA GLY A 91 -8.81 -18.71 -6.04
C GLY A 91 -9.43 -17.33 -6.32
N LEU A 92 -10.02 -17.14 -7.51
CA LEU A 92 -10.64 -15.86 -7.88
C LEU A 92 -11.74 -15.39 -6.94
N LEU A 93 -12.46 -16.31 -6.26
CA LEU A 93 -13.48 -15.93 -5.27
C LEU A 93 -12.82 -15.29 -4.03
N SER A 94 -11.69 -15.83 -3.59
CA SER A 94 -10.89 -15.25 -2.53
C SER A 94 -10.42 -13.84 -2.90
N SER A 95 -9.89 -13.66 -4.12
CA SER A 95 -9.52 -12.33 -4.65
C SER A 95 -10.69 -11.36 -4.67
N GLN A 96 -11.88 -11.80 -5.12
CA GLN A 96 -13.08 -10.96 -5.13
C GLN A 96 -13.48 -10.52 -3.72
N SER A 97 -13.44 -11.43 -2.74
CA SER A 97 -13.76 -11.11 -1.35
C SER A 97 -12.83 -10.07 -0.74
N VAL A 98 -11.54 -10.10 -1.11
CA VAL A 98 -10.55 -9.10 -0.68
C VAL A 98 -10.82 -7.74 -1.33
N VAL A 99 -11.19 -7.72 -2.61
CA VAL A 99 -11.56 -6.49 -3.32
C VAL A 99 -12.81 -5.85 -2.69
N ASP A 100 -13.85 -6.63 -2.43
CA ASP A 100 -15.07 -6.15 -1.76
C ASP A 100 -14.77 -5.64 -0.35
N ALA A 101 -13.98 -6.38 0.42
CA ALA A 101 -13.52 -5.95 1.73
C ALA A 101 -12.78 -4.60 1.66
N ARG A 102 -11.89 -4.43 0.67
CA ARG A 102 -11.17 -3.17 0.47
C ARG A 102 -12.10 -2.02 0.10
N ALA A 103 -13.10 -2.25 -0.77
CA ALA A 103 -14.09 -1.25 -1.12
C ALA A 103 -14.90 -0.79 0.12
N CYS A 104 -15.33 -1.73 0.97
CA CYS A 104 -16.01 -1.40 2.23
C CYS A 104 -15.13 -0.62 3.21
N ILE A 105 -13.83 -0.94 3.30
CA ILE A 105 -12.87 -0.20 4.12
C ILE A 105 -12.71 1.22 3.59
N ASP A 106 -12.55 1.40 2.28
CA ASP A 106 -12.39 2.72 1.68
C ASP A 106 -13.68 3.56 1.78
N GLU A 107 -14.86 2.94 1.62
CA GLU A 107 -16.14 3.60 1.89
C GLU A 107 -16.25 4.06 3.35
N SER A 108 -15.89 3.20 4.31
CA SER A 108 -15.89 3.54 5.73
C SER A 108 -14.97 4.72 6.05
N ARG A 109 -13.77 4.76 5.45
CA ARG A 109 -12.83 5.88 5.56
C ARG A 109 -13.37 7.16 4.94
N LEU A 110 -14.03 7.07 3.78
CA LEU A 110 -14.66 8.23 3.14
C LEU A 110 -15.81 8.77 3.99
N TRP A 111 -16.61 7.91 4.62
CA TRP A 111 -17.63 8.32 5.58
C TRP A 111 -17.05 9.06 6.77
N TYR A 112 -15.92 8.58 7.30
CA TYR A 112 -15.19 9.28 8.36
C TYR A 112 -14.76 10.68 7.90
N ILE A 113 -14.16 10.79 6.71
CA ILE A 113 -13.75 12.08 6.14
C ILE A 113 -14.96 13.01 6.01
N ILE A 114 -16.09 12.54 5.47
CA ILE A 114 -17.31 13.33 5.29
C ILE A 114 -17.86 13.85 6.62
N ARG A 115 -17.82 13.03 7.69
CA ARG A 115 -18.40 13.37 8.99
C ARG A 115 -17.51 14.26 9.86
N ASN A 116 -16.20 14.21 9.68
CA ASN A 116 -15.23 14.92 10.51
C ASN A 116 -14.51 16.05 9.76
N GLN A 117 -15.20 16.72 8.83
CA GLN A 117 -14.63 17.81 8.01
C GLN A 117 -14.05 18.98 8.83
N ASP A 118 -14.56 19.19 10.05
CA ASP A 118 -14.08 20.19 10.99
C ASP A 118 -12.71 19.86 11.61
N MET A 119 -12.30 18.58 11.61
CA MET A 119 -10.96 18.18 12.04
C MET A 119 -9.89 18.49 10.98
N PHE A 120 -10.25 18.56 9.71
CA PHE A 120 -9.32 18.78 8.58
C PHE A 120 -9.10 20.28 8.26
N ARG A 121 -9.29 21.16 9.25
CA ARG A 121 -9.33 22.64 9.10
C ARG A 121 -8.10 23.29 8.46
N SER A 122 -6.91 22.69 8.51
CA SER A 122 -5.72 23.22 7.81
C SER A 122 -5.83 23.12 6.30
N GLU A 123 -6.52 22.09 5.78
CA GLU A 123 -6.63 21.82 4.35
C GLU A 123 -7.70 22.68 3.66
N HIS A 124 -8.66 23.20 4.43
CA HIS A 124 -9.74 24.07 3.94
C HIS A 124 -9.21 25.43 3.45
N MET A 125 -8.17 25.97 4.09
CA MET A 125 -7.69 27.32 3.80
C MET A 125 -6.87 27.39 2.51
N GLN A 126 -6.05 26.38 2.18
CA GLN A 126 -5.26 26.40 0.93
C GLN A 126 -6.15 26.33 -0.31
N GLY A 127 -7.15 25.44 -0.33
CA GLY A 127 -8.05 25.30 -1.47
C GLY A 127 -8.94 26.53 -1.73
N ILE A 128 -9.30 27.25 -0.67
CA ILE A 128 -10.01 28.54 -0.78
C ILE A 128 -9.06 29.63 -1.26
N THR A 129 -7.84 29.68 -0.73
CA THR A 129 -6.83 30.68 -1.12
C THR A 129 -6.46 30.56 -2.60
N ASP A 130 -6.32 29.33 -3.10
CA ASP A 130 -6.02 29.08 -4.52
C ASP A 130 -7.20 29.52 -5.43
N ALA A 131 -8.44 29.17 -5.07
CA ALA A 131 -9.64 29.55 -5.84
C ALA A 131 -9.90 31.07 -5.84
N VAL A 132 -9.62 31.74 -4.72
CA VAL A 132 -9.70 33.20 -4.60
C VAL A 132 -8.55 33.88 -5.37
N GLY A 133 -7.35 33.29 -5.35
CA GLY A 133 -6.18 33.77 -6.11
C GLY A 133 -6.38 33.77 -7.62
N ASP A 134 -7.15 32.81 -8.14
CA ASP A 134 -7.52 32.70 -9.56
C ASP A 134 -8.75 33.56 -9.95
N GLY A 135 -9.28 34.38 -9.04
CA GLY A 135 -10.38 35.32 -9.33
C GLY A 135 -11.75 34.68 -9.52
N CYS A 136 -11.95 33.45 -9.04
CA CYS A 136 -13.21 32.72 -9.18
C CYS A 136 -14.26 33.23 -8.17
N VAL A 137 -15.37 33.77 -8.68
CA VAL A 137 -16.50 34.34 -7.92
C VAL A 137 -17.75 33.45 -7.92
N ASP A 138 -17.68 32.28 -8.55
CA ASP A 138 -18.82 31.37 -8.69
C ASP A 138 -18.90 30.37 -7.53
N GLY A 139 -20.06 30.24 -6.88
CA GLY A 139 -20.25 29.49 -5.63
C GLY A 139 -19.91 28.00 -5.74
N ASP A 140 -20.11 27.41 -6.91
CA ASP A 140 -19.73 26.02 -7.23
C ASP A 140 -18.19 25.84 -7.37
N VAL A 141 -17.47 26.95 -7.56
CA VAL A 141 -16.00 27.03 -7.67
C VAL A 141 -15.37 27.48 -6.35
N VAL A 142 -16.12 28.17 -5.49
CA VAL A 142 -15.67 28.79 -4.22
C VAL A 142 -15.51 27.80 -3.07
N GLY A 143 -15.98 26.56 -3.18
CA GLY A 143 -15.61 25.53 -2.20
C GLY A 143 -16.33 24.20 -2.36
N LYS A 144 -15.57 23.11 -2.32
CA LYS A 144 -16.16 21.78 -2.06
C LYS A 144 -16.49 21.68 -0.58
N ARG A 145 -17.76 21.40 -0.25
CA ARG A 145 -18.22 21.15 1.13
C ARG A 145 -17.48 20.00 1.82
N THR A 146 -16.89 19.10 1.03
CA THR A 146 -16.07 17.99 1.53
C THR A 146 -14.77 17.95 0.76
N ILE A 147 -13.66 18.06 1.47
CA ILE A 147 -12.31 17.89 0.95
C ILE A 147 -11.83 16.49 1.35
N VAL A 148 -11.38 15.74 0.36
CA VAL A 148 -10.67 14.48 0.58
C VAL A 148 -9.19 14.84 0.75
N PRO A 149 -8.58 14.52 1.91
CA PRO A 149 -7.19 14.88 2.20
C PRO A 149 -6.22 14.18 1.27
N SER A 150 -5.01 14.71 1.13
CA SER A 150 -3.95 14.06 0.35
C SER A 150 -3.45 12.76 0.98
N SER A 151 -3.66 12.58 2.28
CA SER A 151 -3.43 11.31 2.98
C SER A 151 -4.37 10.18 2.53
N HIS A 152 -5.47 10.49 1.84
CA HIS A 152 -6.35 9.48 1.25
C HIS A 152 -5.75 8.93 -0.06
N MET A 153 -5.12 7.77 0.05
CA MET A 153 -4.51 7.04 -1.07
C MET A 153 -5.49 6.86 -2.25
N GLY A 154 -5.02 7.16 -3.45
CA GLY A 154 -5.81 7.05 -4.68
C GLY A 154 -6.71 8.27 -4.98
N GLY A 155 -6.79 9.24 -4.08
CA GLY A 155 -7.47 10.52 -4.33
C GLY A 155 -6.69 11.44 -5.28
N ARG A 156 -7.38 12.42 -5.88
CA ARG A 156 -6.73 13.42 -6.76
C ARG A 156 -5.61 14.19 -6.05
N ARG A 157 -5.83 14.58 -4.78
CA ARG A 157 -4.83 15.32 -3.99
C ARG A 157 -3.61 14.46 -3.67
N TYR A 158 -3.81 13.18 -3.34
CA TYR A 158 -2.73 12.21 -3.15
C TYR A 158 -1.80 12.15 -4.37
N PHE A 159 -2.36 12.02 -5.58
CA PHE A 159 -1.55 11.98 -6.80
C PHE A 159 -0.86 13.32 -7.09
N ASN A 160 -1.55 14.45 -6.87
CA ASN A 160 -0.94 15.77 -7.05
C ASN A 160 0.21 16.02 -6.09
N GLU A 161 0.08 15.63 -4.82
CA GLU A 161 1.14 15.78 -3.82
C GLU A 161 2.36 14.92 -4.17
N ASN A 162 2.16 13.63 -4.48
CA ASN A 162 3.24 12.76 -4.93
C ASN A 162 3.96 13.31 -6.19
N PHE A 163 3.19 13.89 -7.12
CA PHE A 163 3.76 14.54 -8.30
C PHE A 163 4.59 15.77 -7.93
N HIS A 164 4.06 16.66 -7.08
CA HIS A 164 4.78 17.85 -6.61
C HIS A 164 6.05 17.49 -5.82
N ASP A 165 6.01 16.46 -4.99
CA ASP A 165 7.17 15.96 -4.26
C ASP A 165 8.25 15.46 -5.22
N GLY A 166 7.86 14.70 -6.25
CA GLY A 166 8.77 14.27 -7.32
C GLY A 166 9.41 15.45 -8.04
N ILE A 167 8.63 16.48 -8.39
CA ILE A 167 9.15 17.71 -9.02
C ILE A 167 10.07 18.48 -8.06
N ALA A 168 9.77 18.52 -6.76
CA ALA A 168 10.62 19.17 -5.76
C ALA A 168 12.00 18.48 -5.66
N ILE A 169 12.03 17.15 -5.67
CA ILE A 169 13.28 16.37 -5.72
C ILE A 169 14.07 16.70 -7.00
N CYS A 170 13.41 16.71 -8.16
CA CYS A 170 14.03 17.08 -9.44
C CYS A 170 14.57 18.52 -9.43
N ARG A 171 13.91 19.47 -8.76
CA ARG A 171 14.40 20.85 -8.64
C ARG A 171 15.70 20.94 -7.82
N VAL A 172 15.85 20.10 -6.80
CA VAL A 172 17.04 20.08 -5.93
C VAL A 172 18.21 19.34 -6.60
N HIS A 173 17.94 18.20 -7.25
CA HIS A 173 18.99 17.32 -7.76
C HIS A 173 19.21 17.40 -9.28
N GLY A 174 18.32 18.06 -10.02
CA GLY A 174 18.31 18.06 -11.48
C GLY A 174 17.59 16.83 -12.04
N ALA A 175 17.84 16.53 -13.32
CA ALA A 175 17.32 15.33 -13.95
C ALA A 175 17.92 14.06 -13.31
N PRO A 176 17.16 12.95 -13.22
CA PRO A 176 17.68 11.67 -12.75
C PRO A 176 18.71 11.10 -13.74
N ASP A 177 19.68 10.37 -13.22
CA ASP A 177 20.77 9.78 -14.01
C ASP A 177 20.40 8.41 -14.57
N VAL A 178 19.57 7.66 -13.83
CA VAL A 178 19.12 6.32 -14.23
C VAL A 178 17.61 6.21 -14.02
N PHE A 179 16.95 5.65 -15.02
CA PHE A 179 15.58 5.16 -14.94
C PHE A 179 15.60 3.65 -15.09
N THR A 180 15.09 2.93 -14.09
CA THR A 180 14.99 1.47 -14.10
C THR A 180 13.60 1.03 -13.72
N THR A 181 13.21 -0.13 -14.22
CA THR A 181 11.92 -0.73 -13.95
C THR A 181 12.08 -2.10 -13.32
N PHE A 182 11.24 -2.41 -12.33
CA PHE A 182 11.25 -3.71 -11.66
C PHE A 182 9.91 -4.42 -11.80
N THR A 183 9.87 -5.45 -12.63
CA THR A 183 8.66 -6.22 -12.95
C THR A 183 8.62 -7.52 -12.16
N CYS A 184 7.47 -7.82 -11.56
CA CYS A 184 7.24 -9.11 -10.92
C CYS A 184 7.26 -10.26 -11.94
N ASN A 185 7.94 -11.36 -11.60
CA ASN A 185 7.90 -12.62 -12.35
C ASN A 185 7.15 -13.68 -11.52
N PRO A 186 6.04 -14.25 -12.02
CA PRO A 186 5.25 -15.22 -11.26
C PRO A 186 5.93 -16.59 -11.16
N LYS A 187 6.99 -16.82 -11.96
CA LYS A 187 7.78 -18.05 -11.96
C LYS A 187 8.88 -18.08 -10.89
N TRP A 188 9.03 -17.01 -10.09
CA TRP A 188 10.04 -16.97 -9.05
C TRP A 188 9.92 -18.18 -8.10
N PRO A 189 11.03 -18.84 -7.73
CA PRO A 189 11.01 -20.04 -6.90
C PRO A 189 10.28 -19.86 -5.57
N GLU A 190 10.36 -18.68 -4.97
CA GLU A 190 9.69 -18.37 -3.71
C GLU A 190 8.17 -18.32 -3.86
N ILE A 191 7.66 -17.94 -5.04
CA ILE A 191 6.24 -18.00 -5.35
C ILE A 191 5.84 -19.46 -5.57
N THR A 192 6.52 -20.15 -6.48
CA THR A 192 6.15 -21.53 -6.86
C THR A 192 6.24 -22.50 -5.68
N ALA A 193 7.23 -22.33 -4.79
CA ALA A 193 7.37 -23.14 -3.57
C ALA A 193 6.30 -22.86 -2.50
N ALA A 194 5.67 -21.68 -2.53
CA ALA A 194 4.62 -21.29 -1.58
C ALA A 194 3.19 -21.63 -2.07
N LEU A 195 3.06 -22.16 -3.29
CA LEU A 195 1.78 -22.61 -3.85
C LEU A 195 1.49 -24.05 -3.46
N GLU A 196 0.24 -24.32 -3.10
CA GLU A 196 -0.25 -25.68 -2.87
C GLU A 196 -0.51 -26.40 -4.21
N PRO A 197 -0.52 -27.76 -4.23
CA PRO A 197 -0.84 -28.50 -5.44
C PRO A 197 -2.14 -28.06 -6.11
N GLY A 198 -2.06 -27.66 -7.38
CA GLY A 198 -3.20 -27.19 -8.17
C GLY A 198 -3.49 -25.69 -8.09
N GLN A 199 -2.76 -24.93 -7.26
CA GLN A 199 -2.85 -23.46 -7.25
C GLN A 199 -2.00 -22.85 -8.37
N ALA A 200 -2.54 -21.82 -9.03
CA ALA A 200 -1.79 -20.94 -9.90
C ALA A 200 -1.34 -19.67 -9.12
N PRO A 201 -0.28 -18.96 -9.55
CA PRO A 201 0.10 -17.68 -8.96
C PRO A 201 -1.05 -16.66 -8.91
N SER A 202 -1.97 -16.69 -9.87
CA SER A 202 -3.17 -15.84 -9.90
C SER A 202 -4.17 -16.13 -8.77
N ASP A 203 -4.15 -17.33 -8.21
CA ASP A 203 -5.01 -17.73 -7.09
C ASP A 203 -4.47 -17.22 -5.75
N ARG A 204 -3.17 -16.88 -5.69
CA ARG A 204 -2.44 -16.47 -4.49
C ARG A 204 -1.76 -15.12 -4.68
N ALA A 205 -2.55 -14.11 -5.02
CA ALA A 205 -2.09 -12.73 -5.16
C ALA A 205 -1.38 -12.21 -3.89
N ASP A 206 -1.78 -12.71 -2.71
CA ASP A 206 -1.12 -12.41 -1.43
C ASP A 206 0.36 -12.84 -1.41
N VAL A 207 0.67 -14.03 -1.94
CA VAL A 207 2.04 -14.56 -2.04
C VAL A 207 2.83 -13.76 -3.06
N VAL A 208 2.27 -13.58 -4.25
CA VAL A 208 2.91 -12.84 -5.36
C VAL A 208 3.32 -11.44 -4.91
N VAL A 209 2.40 -10.68 -4.29
CA VAL A 209 2.67 -9.31 -3.84
C VAL A 209 3.71 -9.27 -2.71
N ARG A 210 3.69 -10.24 -1.79
CA ARG A 210 4.69 -10.32 -0.71
C ARG A 210 6.09 -10.62 -1.23
N VAL A 211 6.22 -11.62 -2.12
CA VAL A 211 7.51 -11.96 -2.73
C VAL A 211 8.02 -10.78 -3.55
N TYR A 212 7.16 -10.15 -4.36
CA TYR A 212 7.51 -8.93 -5.08
C TYR A 212 8.02 -7.82 -4.16
N HIS A 213 7.32 -7.58 -3.05
CA HIS A 213 7.72 -6.54 -2.10
C HIS A 213 9.10 -6.83 -1.50
N MET A 214 9.38 -8.08 -1.10
CA MET A 214 10.69 -8.47 -0.56
C MET A 214 11.80 -8.31 -1.61
N LYS A 215 11.57 -8.77 -2.85
CA LYS A 215 12.53 -8.64 -3.96
C LYS A 215 12.78 -7.18 -4.35
N LEU A 216 11.72 -6.35 -4.38
CA LEU A 216 11.86 -4.92 -4.63
C LEU A 216 12.64 -4.22 -3.51
N ALA A 217 12.42 -4.60 -2.24
CA ALA A 217 13.19 -4.07 -1.13
C ALA A 217 14.69 -4.40 -1.26
N GLU A 218 15.02 -5.66 -1.57
CA GLU A 218 16.39 -6.08 -1.85
C GLU A 218 17.01 -5.30 -3.02
N TYR A 219 16.27 -5.11 -4.12
CA TYR A 219 16.73 -4.33 -5.26
C TYR A 219 16.98 -2.85 -4.89
N LEU A 220 16.09 -2.23 -4.11
CA LEU A 220 16.27 -0.86 -3.63
C LEU A 220 17.47 -0.72 -2.69
N ASP A 221 17.75 -1.73 -1.87
CA ASP A 221 18.91 -1.76 -0.98
C ASP A 221 20.23 -1.90 -1.78
N GLU A 222 20.25 -2.73 -2.82
CA GLU A 222 21.37 -2.80 -3.76
C GLU A 222 21.66 -1.44 -4.43
N ILE A 223 20.61 -0.75 -4.89
CA ILE A 223 20.73 0.61 -5.45
C ILE A 223 21.29 1.57 -4.40
N LYS A 224 20.67 1.67 -3.22
CA LYS A 224 21.05 2.61 -2.16
C LYS A 224 22.44 2.35 -1.60
N SER A 225 22.89 1.09 -1.60
CA SER A 225 24.25 0.72 -1.19
C SER A 225 25.33 1.25 -2.15
N GLY A 226 24.92 1.67 -3.35
CA GLY A 226 25.80 2.14 -4.41
C GLY A 226 26.58 1.04 -5.12
N ARG A 227 26.32 -0.23 -4.82
CA ARG A 227 26.94 -1.37 -5.51
C ARG A 227 26.46 -1.50 -6.96
N ALA A 228 25.19 -1.20 -7.22
CA ALA A 228 24.61 -1.32 -8.56
C ALA A 228 25.01 -0.16 -9.50
N PHE A 229 24.84 1.09 -9.05
CA PHE A 229 25.00 2.28 -9.91
C PHE A 229 26.09 3.26 -9.42
N GLY A 230 26.94 2.85 -8.47
CA GLY A 230 27.84 3.76 -7.75
C GLY A 230 27.13 4.58 -6.68
N PRO A 231 27.82 5.53 -6.01
CA PRO A 231 27.26 6.25 -4.87
C PRO A 231 25.97 7.04 -5.24
N ILE A 232 24.95 6.97 -4.38
CA ILE A 232 23.61 7.51 -4.63
C ILE A 232 23.31 8.75 -3.79
N LYS A 233 22.68 9.76 -4.39
CA LYS A 233 22.12 10.96 -3.73
C LYS A 233 20.68 10.75 -3.30
N ALA A 234 19.84 10.25 -4.21
CA ALA A 234 18.41 10.11 -4.01
C ALA A 234 17.83 8.97 -4.87
N VAL A 235 16.74 8.39 -4.39
CA VAL A 235 15.93 7.40 -5.10
C VAL A 235 14.47 7.78 -4.94
N LEU A 236 13.73 7.81 -6.05
CA LEU A 236 12.28 7.99 -6.05
C LEU A 236 11.67 6.81 -6.82
N TYR A 237 10.63 6.19 -6.29
CA TYR A 237 9.95 5.12 -7.00
C TYR A 237 8.44 5.15 -6.78
N THR A 238 7.71 4.59 -7.74
CA THR A 238 6.28 4.30 -7.64
C THR A 238 6.06 2.84 -7.98
N VAL A 239 5.09 2.20 -7.30
CA VAL A 239 4.64 0.85 -7.61
C VAL A 239 3.26 0.93 -8.23
N GLU A 240 3.11 0.35 -9.41
CA GLU A 240 1.88 0.32 -10.17
C GLU A 240 1.41 -1.12 -10.39
N PHE A 241 0.10 -1.31 -10.27
CA PHE A 241 -0.56 -2.56 -10.62
C PHE A 241 -1.19 -2.39 -12.00
N GLN A 242 -0.56 -2.96 -13.02
CA GLN A 242 -1.07 -2.86 -14.38
C GLN A 242 -2.39 -3.63 -14.51
N LYS A 243 -3.34 -3.14 -15.31
CA LYS A 243 -4.71 -3.71 -15.47
C LYS A 243 -4.77 -5.21 -15.83
N ARG A 244 -3.66 -5.78 -16.31
CA ARG A 244 -3.50 -7.20 -16.66
C ARG A 244 -2.19 -7.78 -16.17
N GLY A 245 -1.45 -7.05 -15.34
CA GLY A 245 -0.06 -7.33 -15.02
C GLY A 245 0.16 -7.46 -13.52
N LEU A 246 1.23 -8.18 -13.20
CA LEU A 246 1.76 -8.27 -11.85
C LEU A 246 2.34 -6.90 -11.43
N PRO A 247 2.66 -6.70 -10.14
CA PRO A 247 3.22 -5.44 -9.66
C PRO A 247 4.47 -5.04 -10.46
N HIS A 248 4.57 -3.74 -10.73
CA HIS A 248 5.68 -3.15 -11.46
C HIS A 248 6.13 -1.87 -10.75
N ALA A 249 7.44 -1.61 -10.70
CA ALA A 249 7.97 -0.39 -10.13
C ALA A 249 8.69 0.43 -11.19
N HIS A 250 8.43 1.73 -11.19
CA HIS A 250 9.21 2.73 -11.91
C HIS A 250 10.13 3.42 -10.92
N ILE A 251 11.44 3.42 -11.17
CA ILE A 251 12.47 3.87 -10.22
C ILE A 251 13.38 4.87 -10.90
N LEU A 252 13.52 6.04 -10.30
CA LEU A 252 14.43 7.12 -10.68
C LEU A 252 15.57 7.19 -9.67
N VAL A 253 16.79 7.31 -10.16
CA VAL A 253 18.02 7.30 -9.34
C VAL A 253 18.89 8.51 -9.69
N TRP A 254 19.34 9.22 -8.66
CA TRP A 254 20.34 10.29 -8.75
C TRP A 254 21.64 9.82 -8.09
N ARG A 255 22.75 9.89 -8.83
CA ARG A 255 24.09 9.47 -8.45
C ARG A 255 24.91 10.66 -7.93
N ILE A 256 25.86 10.39 -7.04
CA ILE A 256 26.85 11.40 -6.63
C ILE A 256 27.76 11.68 -7.82
N GLY A 257 27.83 12.94 -8.26
CA GLY A 257 28.57 13.34 -9.47
C GLY A 257 27.86 13.08 -10.80
N GLY A 258 26.58 12.67 -10.80
CA GLY A 258 25.82 12.26 -11.98
C GLY A 258 25.58 13.32 -13.07
N ASN A 259 25.64 14.61 -12.73
CA ASN A 259 25.32 15.71 -13.65
C ASN A 259 26.46 16.06 -14.66
N GLY A 260 27.43 15.16 -14.88
CA GLY A 260 28.47 15.30 -15.90
C GLY A 260 28.01 14.80 -17.28
N GLU A 261 28.81 15.02 -18.32
CA GLU A 261 28.55 14.43 -19.65
C GLU A 261 28.51 12.89 -19.54
N ILE A 262 27.39 12.30 -19.97
CA ILE A 262 27.24 10.85 -20.02
C ILE A 262 28.13 10.32 -21.15
N GLY A 263 29.33 9.89 -20.80
CA GLY A 263 30.24 9.23 -21.73
C GLY A 263 29.76 7.82 -22.10
N VAL A 264 30.04 7.39 -23.33
CA VAL A 264 29.69 6.06 -23.84
C VAL A 264 30.21 4.93 -22.93
N GLU A 265 31.42 5.09 -22.38
CA GLU A 265 32.01 4.13 -21.44
C GLU A 265 31.18 3.98 -20.14
N ASN A 266 30.59 5.06 -19.63
CA ASN A 266 29.74 5.01 -18.44
C ASN A 266 28.44 4.26 -18.75
N ILE A 267 27.84 4.48 -19.92
CA ILE A 267 26.65 3.73 -20.36
C ILE A 267 26.97 2.24 -20.49
N ASN A 268 28.04 1.89 -21.22
CA ASN A 268 28.43 0.50 -21.45
C ASN A 268 28.79 -0.23 -20.15
N SER A 269 29.26 0.50 -19.12
CA SER A 269 29.52 -0.09 -17.80
C SER A 269 28.25 -0.44 -17.01
N LEU A 270 27.11 0.17 -17.35
CA LEU A 270 25.85 0.02 -16.61
C LEU A 270 24.80 -0.79 -17.37
N ILE A 271 24.80 -0.72 -18.70
CA ILE A 271 23.78 -1.31 -19.57
C ILE A 271 24.48 -2.15 -20.63
N SER A 272 24.07 -3.40 -20.75
CA SER A 272 24.40 -4.25 -21.88
C SER A 272 23.12 -4.73 -22.57
N ALA A 273 23.11 -4.70 -23.90
CA ALA A 273 22.06 -5.28 -24.72
C ALA A 273 22.45 -6.67 -25.26
N GLU A 274 23.61 -7.20 -24.83
CA GLU A 274 24.09 -8.51 -25.23
C GLU A 274 23.50 -9.59 -24.34
N ILE A 275 23.21 -10.75 -24.93
CA ILE A 275 22.85 -11.93 -24.16
C ILE A 275 24.11 -12.37 -23.40
N PRO A 276 24.06 -12.55 -22.06
CA PRO A 276 25.23 -12.98 -21.29
C PRO A 276 25.79 -14.31 -21.82
N ASP A 277 27.10 -14.51 -21.78
CA ASP A 277 27.70 -15.74 -22.29
C ASP A 277 27.34 -16.93 -21.39
N ALA A 278 26.84 -18.02 -21.97
CA ALA A 278 26.35 -19.18 -21.22
C ALA A 278 27.44 -19.92 -20.41
N LEU A 279 28.72 -19.72 -20.71
CA LEU A 279 29.85 -20.30 -19.99
C LEU A 279 30.41 -19.33 -18.94
N LEU A 280 30.50 -18.03 -19.25
CA LEU A 280 31.08 -17.02 -18.35
C LEU A 280 30.09 -16.47 -17.33
N ASP A 281 28.82 -16.31 -17.73
CA ASP A 281 27.71 -15.91 -16.87
C ASP A 281 26.48 -16.81 -17.10
N PRO A 282 26.54 -18.07 -16.61
CA PRO A 282 25.45 -19.02 -16.81
C PRO A 282 24.13 -18.55 -16.18
N LEU A 283 24.19 -17.81 -15.07
CA LEU A 283 23.01 -17.31 -14.37
C LEU A 283 22.35 -16.18 -15.17
N GLY A 284 23.13 -15.19 -15.63
CA GLY A 284 22.61 -14.13 -16.49
C GLY A 284 22.01 -14.69 -17.77
N TYR A 285 22.67 -15.67 -18.40
CA TYR A 285 22.13 -16.34 -19.60
C TYR A 285 20.79 -17.04 -19.30
N ALA A 286 20.71 -17.81 -18.21
CA ALA A 286 19.48 -18.48 -17.81
C ALA A 286 18.34 -17.47 -17.57
N LEU A 287 18.61 -16.39 -16.83
CA LEU A 287 17.61 -15.36 -16.53
C LEU A 287 17.12 -14.62 -17.77
N VAL A 288 18.01 -14.32 -18.74
CA VAL A 288 17.64 -13.63 -19.99
C VAL A 288 16.92 -14.57 -20.96
N SER A 289 17.30 -15.85 -21.01
CA SER A 289 16.69 -16.85 -21.90
C SER A 289 15.32 -17.36 -21.44
N GLU A 290 14.92 -17.07 -20.20
CA GLU A 290 13.59 -17.43 -19.66
C GLU A 290 12.44 -16.51 -20.14
N PHE A 291 12.76 -15.39 -20.78
CA PHE A 291 11.83 -14.41 -21.36
C PHE A 291 11.64 -14.63 -22.86
#